data_AF-A0A5E4F7H5-F1
#
_entry.id   AF-A0A5E4F7H5-F1
#
_cell.length_a   1.000
_cell.length_b   1.000
_cell.length_c   1.000
_cell.angle_alpha   90.00
_cell.angle_beta   90.00
_cell.angle_gamma   90.00
#
_symmetry.space_group_name_H-M   'P 1'
#
loop_
_entity.id
_entity.type
_entity.pdbx_description
1 polymer ?
#
loop_
_entity_poly.entity_id
_entity_poly.type
_entity_poly.pdbx_seq_one_letter_code
_entity_poly.pdbx_strand_id
1 'polypeptide(L)'
;MGEVTESRKEKRFKKLRDAPKSPIPSSQPKIQKVPIMLRDHKNFDKYYVPRAVAIGPFHHDNPRCKLAQKYKRMLTSKFAEFVGQKDEDLYKKIEEKIKELRECYVKEATEHINDDNLAWMLFLDGCSTLQFIYSLMNEHEEFEIKRDQVAFAQQDLFLLENQIPYQVLELLMSSSDKHEVLKDSIERFVQMHIIVPVEKQSKGQEQEHKVDITENTETKQQEGLTTDTDQKQQPKEPTHLLDLLRKRILGPPKKDVPKKEVGESPKQTFRNVQELSAAGIHFQPSKTNFLGDISFKSHCFAGFLSLPPISVDDSTRPKFMNLIAYEMCPDFQNDYGVTSYIGFLDALIDHADDVKKLRSASVLFNFLGSDEEVTKLFNEIGTDSVPNTAIYLSVKAELEKHYKTKWKTWMSQFCHDHFSSPWTILAFLGVLSALGLSGIQTWYTVHS
;
A
#
# COMPACT_ATOMS: atom_id res chain seq x y z
N MET A 1 32.84 -32.18 -42.94
CA MET A 1 32.55 -32.15 -41.49
C MET A 1 31.09 -31.81 -41.34
N GLY A 2 30.26 -32.77 -40.95
CA GLY A 2 28.82 -32.54 -40.78
C GLY A 2 28.56 -31.81 -39.46
N GLU A 3 27.89 -30.67 -39.52
CA GLU A 3 27.32 -30.03 -38.33
C GLU A 3 26.32 -31.00 -37.70
N VAL A 4 26.65 -31.52 -36.52
CA VAL A 4 25.70 -32.25 -35.68
C VAL A 4 24.66 -31.23 -35.22
N THR A 5 23.54 -31.17 -35.92
CA THR A 5 22.37 -30.39 -35.49
C THR A 5 21.90 -30.91 -34.14
N GLU A 6 22.30 -30.19 -33.08
CA GLU A 6 21.87 -30.45 -31.70
C GLU A 6 20.34 -30.57 -31.66
N SER A 7 19.84 -31.70 -31.14
CA SER A 7 18.42 -32.01 -31.16
C SER A 7 17.63 -30.99 -30.34
N ARG A 8 16.36 -30.76 -30.70
CA ARG A 8 15.46 -29.86 -29.93
C ARG A 8 15.39 -30.25 -28.44
N LYS A 9 15.56 -31.55 -28.13
CA LYS A 9 15.59 -32.09 -26.77
C LYS A 9 16.87 -31.69 -26.03
N GLU A 10 18.03 -31.80 -26.65
CA GLU A 10 19.32 -31.40 -26.05
C GLU A 10 19.37 -29.89 -25.79
N LYS A 11 18.90 -29.07 -26.73
CA LYS A 11 18.77 -27.61 -26.53
C LYS A 11 17.90 -27.26 -25.32
N ARG A 12 16.83 -28.01 -25.05
CA ARG A 12 15.98 -27.82 -23.86
C ARG A 12 16.71 -28.18 -22.57
N PHE A 13 17.41 -29.33 -22.53
CA PHE A 13 18.20 -29.72 -21.36
C PHE A 13 19.43 -28.83 -21.12
N LYS A 14 20.00 -28.26 -22.17
CA LYS A 14 21.05 -27.25 -22.05
C LYS A 14 20.51 -25.98 -21.41
N LYS A 15 19.38 -25.44 -21.90
CA LYS A 15 18.68 -24.31 -21.27
C LYS A 15 18.31 -24.57 -19.81
N LEU A 16 17.91 -25.79 -19.45
CA LEU A 16 17.64 -26.17 -18.05
C LEU A 16 18.90 -26.14 -17.18
N ARG A 17 20.04 -26.59 -17.71
CA ARG A 17 21.34 -26.59 -16.99
C ARG A 17 21.95 -25.20 -16.87
N ASP A 18 21.72 -24.35 -17.86
CA ASP A 18 22.19 -22.97 -17.91
C ASP A 18 21.24 -22.00 -17.19
N ALA A 19 20.08 -22.48 -16.73
CA ALA A 19 19.12 -21.65 -16.01
C ALA A 19 19.72 -21.17 -14.68
N PRO A 20 19.56 -19.88 -14.33
CA PRO A 20 20.05 -19.37 -13.06
C PRO A 20 19.36 -20.09 -11.89
N LYS A 21 20.13 -20.45 -10.87
CA LYS A 21 19.64 -21.21 -9.70
C LYS A 21 18.67 -20.42 -8.82
N SER A 22 18.65 -19.10 -8.98
CA SER A 22 17.70 -18.17 -8.37
C SER A 22 17.43 -17.03 -9.35
N PRO A 23 16.28 -16.34 -9.26
CA PRO A 23 16.11 -15.06 -9.93
C PRO A 23 17.28 -14.14 -9.55
N ILE A 24 17.93 -13.51 -10.54
CA ILE A 24 18.97 -12.52 -10.27
C ILE A 24 18.28 -11.32 -9.63
N PRO A 25 18.63 -10.93 -8.40
CA PRO A 25 18.09 -9.71 -7.80
C PRO A 25 18.46 -8.53 -8.70
N SER A 26 17.47 -7.86 -9.28
CA SER A 26 17.72 -6.55 -9.87
C SER A 26 18.12 -5.61 -8.73
N SER A 27 19.14 -4.77 -8.96
CA SER A 27 19.52 -3.78 -7.95
C SER A 27 18.38 -2.78 -7.70
N GLN A 28 17.52 -2.54 -8.70
CA GLN A 28 16.35 -1.68 -8.62
C GLN A 28 15.12 -2.35 -9.28
N PRO A 29 13.94 -2.30 -8.67
CA PRO A 29 12.71 -2.80 -9.29
C PRO A 29 12.43 -2.06 -10.59
N LYS A 30 11.87 -2.77 -11.57
CA LYS A 30 11.43 -2.17 -12.82
C LYS A 30 9.97 -1.74 -12.72
N ILE A 31 9.57 -0.80 -13.56
CA ILE A 31 8.18 -0.46 -13.81
C ILE A 31 7.56 -1.64 -14.57
N GLN A 32 6.66 -2.36 -13.90
CA GLN A 32 6.08 -3.62 -14.37
C GLN A 32 4.61 -3.47 -14.77
N LYS A 33 4.09 -4.50 -15.44
CA LYS A 33 2.64 -4.70 -15.55
C LYS A 33 2.06 -5.21 -14.24
N VAL A 34 0.79 -4.93 -14.02
CA VAL A 34 0.01 -5.52 -12.93
C VAL A 34 0.02 -7.03 -13.09
N PRO A 35 0.36 -7.79 -12.02
CA PRO A 35 0.31 -9.24 -12.04
C PRO A 35 -1.04 -9.76 -12.51
N ILE A 36 -1.03 -10.72 -13.45
CA ILE A 36 -2.25 -11.24 -14.08
C ILE A 36 -3.27 -11.78 -13.08
N MET A 37 -2.80 -12.33 -11.95
CA MET A 37 -3.65 -12.85 -10.87
C MET A 37 -4.56 -11.78 -10.26
N LEU A 38 -4.10 -10.52 -10.18
CA LEU A 38 -4.92 -9.41 -9.69
C LEU A 38 -5.87 -8.87 -10.76
N ARG A 39 -5.44 -8.91 -12.04
CA ARG A 39 -6.21 -8.40 -13.17
C ARG A 39 -7.40 -9.30 -13.53
N ASP A 40 -7.23 -10.62 -13.43
CA ASP A 40 -8.26 -11.61 -13.81
C ASP A 40 -9.38 -11.76 -12.76
N HIS A 41 -9.23 -11.13 -11.59
CA HIS A 41 -10.29 -11.10 -10.58
C HIS A 41 -11.45 -10.19 -11.01
N LYS A 42 -12.70 -10.66 -10.80
CA LYS A 42 -13.91 -10.06 -11.39
C LYS A 42 -14.00 -8.55 -11.10
N ASN A 43 -13.86 -7.75 -12.17
CA ASN A 43 -14.05 -6.29 -12.23
C ASN A 43 -12.94 -5.40 -11.64
N PHE A 44 -11.72 -5.92 -11.43
CA PHE A 44 -10.61 -5.10 -10.92
C PHE A 44 -9.77 -4.39 -11.99
N ASP A 45 -9.83 -4.83 -13.25
CA ASP A 45 -9.06 -4.23 -14.35
C ASP A 45 -9.20 -2.69 -14.45
N LYS A 46 -10.41 -2.17 -14.20
CA LYS A 46 -10.69 -0.73 -14.23
C LYS A 46 -9.89 0.11 -13.22
N TYR A 47 -9.31 -0.51 -12.20
CA TYR A 47 -8.50 0.17 -11.17
C TYR A 47 -7.03 0.29 -11.56
N TYR A 48 -6.62 -0.32 -12.66
CA TYR A 48 -5.24 -0.29 -13.15
C TYR A 48 -5.06 0.55 -14.41
N VAL A 49 -6.17 1.04 -14.99
CA VAL A 49 -6.17 1.80 -16.25
C VAL A 49 -6.43 3.28 -15.98
N PRO A 50 -5.62 4.21 -16.51
CA PRO A 50 -5.80 5.63 -16.27
C PRO A 50 -7.11 6.15 -16.86
N ARG A 51 -7.67 7.16 -16.19
CA ARG A 51 -9.00 7.73 -16.50
C ARG A 51 -8.93 9.09 -17.16
N ALA A 52 -7.88 9.87 -16.88
CA ALA A 52 -7.66 11.23 -17.32
C ALA A 52 -6.31 11.39 -18.03
N VAL A 53 -5.20 10.93 -17.43
CA VAL A 53 -3.85 11.14 -17.98
C VAL A 53 -3.04 9.85 -18.02
N ALA A 54 -2.47 9.57 -19.19
CA ALA A 54 -1.50 8.52 -19.37
C ALA A 54 -0.08 9.10 -19.35
N ILE A 55 0.78 8.53 -18.52
CA ILE A 55 2.23 8.80 -18.46
C ILE A 55 3.01 7.49 -18.62
N GLY A 56 4.13 7.58 -19.33
CA GLY A 56 4.93 6.42 -19.67
C GLY A 56 4.29 5.53 -20.74
N PRO A 57 4.92 4.38 -21.03
CA PRO A 57 4.70 3.65 -22.27
C PRO A 57 3.46 2.75 -22.29
N PHE A 58 3.00 2.20 -21.15
CA PHE A 58 1.94 1.19 -21.16
C PHE A 58 0.58 1.71 -21.63
N HIS A 59 0.24 2.95 -21.26
CA HIS A 59 -1.06 3.54 -21.58
C HIS A 59 -0.96 4.74 -22.53
N HIS A 60 0.19 4.96 -23.17
CA HIS A 60 0.45 6.14 -23.99
C HIS A 60 -0.65 6.39 -25.04
N ASP A 61 -1.08 5.33 -25.72
CA ASP A 61 -2.09 5.37 -26.78
C ASP A 61 -3.54 5.18 -26.28
N ASN A 62 -3.77 5.23 -24.96
CA ASN A 62 -5.09 5.03 -24.38
C ASN A 62 -6.06 6.11 -24.90
N PRO A 63 -7.14 5.74 -25.61
CA PRO A 63 -8.09 6.70 -26.19
C PRO A 63 -8.75 7.62 -25.16
N ARG A 64 -8.88 7.18 -23.90
CA ARG A 64 -9.46 7.96 -22.79
C ARG A 64 -8.59 9.16 -22.41
N CYS A 65 -7.28 9.06 -22.64
CA CYS A 65 -6.29 10.06 -22.23
C CYS A 65 -5.90 11.03 -23.36
N LYS A 66 -6.58 10.98 -24.52
CA LYS A 66 -6.26 11.86 -25.68
C LYS A 66 -6.34 13.35 -25.35
N LEU A 67 -7.31 13.75 -24.52
CA LEU A 67 -7.43 15.15 -24.10
C LEU A 67 -6.21 15.59 -23.29
N ALA A 68 -5.70 14.74 -22.41
CA ALA A 68 -4.51 15.04 -21.61
C ALA A 68 -3.25 15.22 -22.47
N GLN A 69 -3.16 14.62 -23.66
CA GLN A 69 -2.02 14.87 -24.57
C GLN A 69 -1.93 16.36 -24.98
N LYS A 70 -3.06 17.07 -25.10
CA LYS A 70 -3.07 18.52 -25.33
C LYS A 70 -2.55 19.27 -24.09
N TYR A 71 -3.04 18.91 -22.91
CA TYR A 71 -2.62 19.55 -21.66
C TYR A 71 -1.16 19.28 -21.31
N LYS A 72 -0.62 18.10 -21.64
CA LYS A 72 0.80 17.78 -21.43
C LYS A 72 1.70 18.75 -22.18
N ARG A 73 1.42 19.05 -23.46
CA ARG A 73 2.20 20.04 -24.23
C ARG A 73 2.16 21.44 -23.60
N MET A 74 0.98 21.87 -23.18
CA MET A 74 0.80 23.14 -22.48
C MET A 74 1.60 23.18 -21.17
N LEU A 75 1.50 22.14 -20.34
CA LEU A 75 2.21 22.03 -19.08
C LEU A 75 3.73 21.90 -19.28
N THR A 76 4.19 21.23 -20.32
CA THR A 76 5.61 21.18 -20.68
C THR A 76 6.16 22.57 -21.05
N SER A 77 5.42 23.34 -21.86
CA SER A 77 5.80 24.73 -22.19
C SER A 77 5.90 25.58 -20.91
N LYS A 78 4.91 25.49 -20.03
CA LYS A 78 4.92 26.19 -18.74
C LYS A 78 6.07 25.75 -17.83
N PHE A 79 6.40 24.46 -17.84
CA PHE A 79 7.54 23.93 -17.10
C PHE A 79 8.84 24.58 -17.56
N ALA A 80 9.09 24.60 -18.86
CA ALA A 80 10.30 25.17 -19.45
C ALA A 80 10.46 26.66 -19.13
N GLU A 81 9.36 27.42 -19.23
CA GLU A 81 9.30 28.82 -18.80
C GLU A 81 9.62 28.97 -17.30
N PHE A 82 9.01 28.15 -16.45
CA PHE A 82 9.20 28.17 -15.00
C PHE A 82 10.65 27.89 -14.58
N VAL A 83 11.31 26.91 -15.20
CA VAL A 83 12.71 26.57 -14.91
C VAL A 83 13.71 27.42 -15.69
N GLY A 84 13.24 28.30 -16.58
CA GLY A 84 14.09 29.17 -17.41
C GLY A 84 15.01 28.41 -18.37
N GLN A 85 14.56 27.26 -18.89
CA GLN A 85 15.32 26.43 -19.83
C GLN A 85 14.59 26.35 -21.17
N LYS A 86 15.31 26.04 -22.25
CA LYS A 86 14.68 25.73 -23.54
C LYS A 86 14.17 24.29 -23.54
N ASP A 87 13.06 24.06 -24.24
CA ASP A 87 12.48 22.73 -24.42
C ASP A 87 13.50 21.74 -25.00
N GLU A 88 14.32 22.18 -25.96
CA GLU A 88 15.35 21.34 -26.58
C GLU A 88 16.44 20.91 -25.60
N ASP A 89 16.84 21.80 -24.67
CA ASP A 89 17.86 21.51 -23.67
C ASP A 89 17.34 20.50 -22.62
N LEU A 90 16.06 20.63 -22.24
CA LEU A 90 15.38 19.68 -21.36
C LEU A 90 15.21 18.31 -22.03
N TYR A 91 14.77 18.28 -23.30
CA TYR A 91 14.64 17.05 -24.08
C TYR A 91 16.00 16.34 -24.20
N LYS A 92 17.07 17.08 -24.50
CA LYS A 92 18.41 16.53 -24.68
C LYS A 92 18.91 15.79 -23.43
N LYS A 93 18.61 16.28 -22.22
CA LYS A 93 18.95 15.58 -20.96
C LYS A 93 18.31 14.18 -20.88
N ILE A 94 17.08 14.04 -21.37
CA ILE A 94 16.38 12.75 -21.41
C ILE A 94 16.95 11.87 -22.52
N GLU A 95 17.18 12.43 -23.70
CA GLU A 95 17.76 11.74 -24.86
C GLU A 95 19.13 11.14 -24.53
N GLU A 96 20.01 11.89 -23.88
CA GLU A 96 21.34 11.43 -23.45
C GLU A 96 21.28 10.24 -22.48
N LYS A 97 20.19 10.10 -21.73
CA LYS A 97 19.97 9.06 -20.71
C LYS A 97 18.99 7.97 -21.14
N ILE A 98 18.52 7.98 -22.38
CA ILE A 98 17.40 7.12 -22.81
C ILE A 98 17.65 5.62 -22.63
N LYS A 99 18.89 5.17 -22.84
CA LYS A 99 19.26 3.75 -22.68
C LYS A 99 19.12 3.30 -21.23
N GLU A 100 19.60 4.12 -20.28
CA GLU A 100 19.48 3.86 -18.84
C GLU A 100 18.00 3.90 -18.42
N LEU A 101 17.26 4.93 -18.88
CA LEU A 101 15.83 5.10 -18.56
C LEU A 101 14.95 3.98 -19.11
N ARG A 102 15.31 3.39 -20.26
CA ARG A 102 14.62 2.23 -20.83
C ARG A 102 14.78 1.00 -19.95
N GLU A 103 15.92 0.82 -19.30
CA GLU A 103 16.21 -0.33 -18.43
C GLU A 103 15.37 -0.34 -17.15
N CYS A 104 14.83 0.83 -16.76
CA CYS A 104 13.86 0.97 -15.68
C CYS A 104 12.51 0.31 -15.98
N TYR A 105 12.24 -0.10 -17.22
CA TYR A 105 11.01 -0.77 -17.60
C TYR A 105 11.23 -2.27 -17.85
N VAL A 106 10.19 -3.06 -17.63
CA VAL A 106 10.13 -4.42 -18.20
C VAL A 106 10.14 -4.34 -19.72
N LYS A 107 10.74 -5.34 -20.38
CA LYS A 107 11.01 -5.30 -21.81
C LYS A 107 9.73 -5.10 -22.63
N GLU A 108 8.67 -5.77 -22.23
CA GLU A 108 7.34 -5.74 -22.85
C GLU A 108 6.71 -4.34 -22.87
N ALA A 109 7.13 -3.45 -21.97
CA ALA A 109 6.61 -2.08 -21.92
C ALA A 109 7.15 -1.23 -23.08
N THR A 110 8.38 -1.49 -23.53
CA THR A 110 9.10 -0.60 -24.46
C THR A 110 9.58 -1.29 -25.73
N GLU A 111 9.33 -2.60 -25.90
CA GLU A 111 9.85 -3.39 -27.03
C GLU A 111 9.41 -2.92 -28.42
N HIS A 112 8.26 -2.25 -28.52
CA HIS A 112 7.73 -1.70 -29.77
C HIS A 112 8.01 -0.21 -29.97
N ILE A 113 8.73 0.42 -29.02
CA ILE A 113 8.98 1.87 -29.01
C ILE A 113 10.46 2.09 -29.25
N ASN A 114 10.83 2.84 -30.29
CA ASN A 114 12.22 3.23 -30.53
C ASN A 114 12.71 4.26 -29.49
N ASP A 115 14.02 4.49 -29.44
CA ASP A 115 14.61 5.38 -28.42
C ASP A 115 14.11 6.82 -28.55
N ASP A 116 14.01 7.36 -29.77
CA ASP A 116 13.54 8.73 -30.01
C ASP A 116 12.11 8.97 -29.50
N ASN A 117 11.19 8.05 -29.82
CA ASN A 117 9.80 8.14 -29.38
C ASN A 117 9.69 7.96 -27.86
N LEU A 118 10.49 7.07 -27.26
CA LEU A 118 10.51 6.90 -25.82
C LEU A 118 11.08 8.14 -25.12
N ALA A 119 12.16 8.73 -25.64
CA ALA A 119 12.76 9.95 -25.09
C ALA A 119 11.77 11.12 -25.13
N TRP A 120 11.11 11.31 -26.28
CA TRP A 120 10.08 12.35 -26.44
C TRP A 120 8.90 12.15 -25.48
N MET A 121 8.47 10.90 -25.29
CA MET A 121 7.40 10.54 -24.35
C MET A 121 7.81 10.88 -22.91
N LEU A 122 8.98 10.42 -22.46
CA LEU A 122 9.45 10.67 -21.09
C LEU A 122 9.70 12.16 -20.83
N PHE A 123 10.18 12.90 -21.82
CA PHE A 123 10.33 14.34 -21.74
C PHE A 123 8.98 15.05 -21.52
N LEU A 124 7.99 14.80 -22.38
CA LEU A 124 6.67 15.42 -22.24
C LEU A 124 6.00 15.01 -20.92
N ASP A 125 6.02 13.72 -20.60
CA ASP A 125 5.36 13.17 -19.41
C ASP A 125 6.03 13.65 -18.13
N GLY A 126 7.37 13.74 -18.11
CA GLY A 126 8.14 14.26 -16.97
C GLY A 126 7.89 15.73 -16.70
N CYS A 127 8.06 16.60 -17.72
CA CYS A 127 7.85 18.04 -17.56
C CYS A 127 6.40 18.35 -17.17
N SER A 128 5.43 17.73 -17.84
CA SER A 128 4.01 17.96 -17.53
C SER A 128 3.62 17.46 -16.14
N THR A 129 4.18 16.34 -15.67
CA THR A 129 3.96 15.84 -14.30
C THR A 129 4.53 16.80 -13.26
N LEU A 130 5.76 17.29 -13.45
CA LEU A 130 6.38 18.25 -12.53
C LEU A 130 5.59 19.56 -12.46
N GLN A 131 5.23 20.12 -13.61
CA GLN A 131 4.43 21.34 -13.65
C GLN A 131 3.04 21.15 -13.05
N PHE A 132 2.38 20.03 -13.35
CA PHE A 132 1.08 19.71 -12.77
C PHE A 132 1.12 19.67 -11.24
N ILE A 133 2.11 18.95 -10.68
CA ILE A 133 2.31 18.86 -9.23
C ILE A 133 2.62 20.23 -8.64
N TYR A 134 3.56 20.96 -9.24
CA TYR A 134 3.94 22.29 -8.77
C TYR A 134 2.77 23.27 -8.75
N SER A 135 2.00 23.36 -9.85
CA SER A 135 0.83 24.23 -9.94
C SER A 135 -0.24 23.85 -8.93
N LEU A 136 -0.44 22.55 -8.66
CA LEU A 136 -1.43 22.08 -7.70
C LEU A 136 -1.05 22.42 -6.24
N MET A 137 0.24 22.37 -5.90
CA MET A 137 0.71 22.58 -4.53
C MET A 137 0.94 24.04 -4.14
N ASN A 138 1.12 24.93 -5.12
CA ASN A 138 1.55 26.31 -4.85
C ASN A 138 0.51 27.37 -5.26
N GLU A 139 -0.73 26.96 -5.60
CA GLU A 139 -1.90 27.85 -5.79
C GLU A 139 -1.70 29.03 -6.76
N HIS A 140 -0.72 28.96 -7.66
CA HIS A 140 -0.35 30.10 -8.50
C HIS A 140 -1.09 30.19 -9.84
N GLU A 141 -1.81 29.15 -10.27
CA GLU A 141 -2.56 29.19 -11.52
C GLU A 141 -3.86 28.37 -11.44
N GLU A 142 -4.97 28.99 -11.84
CA GLU A 142 -6.17 28.23 -12.17
C GLU A 142 -5.82 27.32 -13.37
N PHE A 143 -5.89 26.01 -13.18
CA PHE A 143 -5.75 25.10 -14.30
C PHE A 143 -6.85 25.44 -15.32
N GLU A 144 -6.50 25.66 -16.58
CA GLU A 144 -7.46 25.59 -17.71
C GLU A 144 -7.97 24.13 -17.95
N ILE A 145 -7.94 23.33 -16.88
CA ILE A 145 -8.33 21.93 -16.80
C ILE A 145 -9.43 21.85 -15.76
N LYS A 146 -10.53 21.20 -16.11
CA LYS A 146 -11.67 21.09 -15.19
C LYS A 146 -11.28 20.32 -13.92
N ARG A 147 -11.87 20.72 -12.78
CA ARG A 147 -11.56 20.16 -11.45
C ARG A 147 -11.70 18.64 -11.37
N ASP A 148 -12.71 18.07 -12.03
CA ASP A 148 -12.92 16.62 -12.11
C ASP A 148 -11.78 15.91 -12.85
N GLN A 149 -11.29 16.50 -13.94
CA GLN A 149 -10.14 15.96 -14.67
C GLN A 149 -8.86 16.06 -13.84
N VAL A 150 -8.67 17.17 -13.12
CA VAL A 150 -7.54 17.33 -12.19
C VAL A 150 -7.61 16.25 -11.10
N ALA A 151 -8.77 16.01 -10.48
CA ALA A 151 -8.93 14.98 -9.45
C ALA A 151 -8.59 13.56 -9.96
N PHE A 152 -9.03 13.20 -11.16
CA PHE A 152 -8.68 11.91 -11.75
C PHE A 152 -7.22 11.83 -12.20
N ALA A 153 -6.64 12.92 -12.69
CA ALA A 153 -5.23 12.96 -13.06
C ALA A 153 -4.33 12.70 -11.84
N GLN A 154 -4.66 13.29 -10.68
CA GLN A 154 -3.93 13.02 -9.43
C GLN A 154 -3.91 11.53 -9.07
N GLN A 155 -5.04 10.84 -9.21
CA GLN A 155 -5.14 9.40 -8.96
C GLN A 155 -4.33 8.59 -9.98
N ASP A 156 -4.39 8.98 -11.25
CA ASP A 156 -3.69 8.30 -12.35
C ASP A 156 -2.16 8.32 -12.17
N LEU A 157 -1.60 9.34 -11.52
CA LEU A 157 -0.15 9.45 -11.25
C LEU A 157 0.39 8.38 -10.29
N PHE A 158 -0.49 7.63 -9.61
CA PHE A 158 -0.13 6.56 -8.69
C PHE A 158 -0.53 5.15 -9.17
N LEU A 159 -0.94 5.00 -10.44
CA LEU A 159 -1.21 3.67 -10.99
C LEU A 159 0.10 2.99 -11.39
N LEU A 160 0.26 1.70 -11.08
CA LEU A 160 1.49 0.94 -11.33
C LEU A 160 1.89 0.91 -12.81
N GLU A 161 0.91 0.70 -13.70
CA GLU A 161 1.12 0.71 -15.15
C GLU A 161 1.14 2.13 -15.75
N ASN A 162 1.04 3.18 -14.94
CA ASN A 162 1.04 4.56 -15.41
C ASN A 162 2.15 5.36 -14.73
N GLN A 163 3.39 4.91 -14.89
CA GLN A 163 4.57 5.50 -14.23
C GLN A 163 5.65 5.87 -15.23
N ILE A 164 6.45 6.87 -14.84
CA ILE A 164 7.76 7.18 -15.41
C ILE A 164 8.84 6.94 -14.34
N PRO A 165 10.10 6.63 -14.72
CA PRO A 165 11.18 6.50 -13.76
C PRO A 165 11.34 7.80 -13.00
N TYR A 166 11.52 7.72 -11.68
CA TYR A 166 11.76 8.92 -10.87
C TYR A 166 13.03 9.66 -11.33
N GLN A 167 14.00 8.95 -11.89
CA GLN A 167 15.19 9.51 -12.53
C GLN A 167 14.85 10.53 -13.63
N VAL A 168 13.72 10.37 -14.36
CA VAL A 168 13.24 11.38 -15.32
C VAL A 168 12.92 12.69 -14.60
N LEU A 169 12.18 12.60 -13.48
CA LEU A 169 11.82 13.76 -12.67
C LEU A 169 13.08 14.41 -12.10
N GLU A 170 14.03 13.62 -11.59
CA GLU A 170 15.28 14.12 -11.02
C GLU A 170 16.16 14.85 -12.04
N LEU A 171 16.30 14.31 -13.26
CA LEU A 171 17.04 14.94 -14.36
C LEU A 171 16.45 16.30 -14.76
N LEU A 172 15.12 16.40 -14.76
CA LEU A 172 14.39 17.62 -15.10
C LEU A 172 14.40 18.63 -13.96
N MET A 173 14.25 18.21 -12.70
CA MET A 173 14.38 19.11 -11.54
C MET A 173 15.79 19.70 -11.45
N SER A 174 16.80 18.88 -11.72
CA SER A 174 18.22 19.26 -11.74
C SER A 174 18.62 20.15 -12.93
N SER A 175 17.66 20.60 -13.74
CA SER A 175 17.94 21.49 -14.87
C SER A 175 18.04 22.97 -14.48
N SER A 176 17.69 23.34 -13.24
CA SER A 176 17.61 24.74 -12.80
C SER A 176 17.85 24.88 -11.29
N ASP A 177 17.82 26.12 -10.80
CA ASP A 177 17.80 26.46 -9.37
C ASP A 177 16.48 26.09 -8.67
N LYS A 178 15.47 25.61 -9.41
CA LYS A 178 14.14 25.25 -8.89
C LYS A 178 14.04 23.85 -8.30
N HIS A 179 15.15 23.09 -8.27
CA HIS A 179 15.18 21.70 -7.81
C HIS A 179 14.45 21.48 -6.48
N GLU A 180 14.86 22.19 -5.41
CA GLU A 180 14.30 21.98 -4.07
C GLU A 180 12.82 22.36 -3.98
N VAL A 181 12.37 23.36 -4.75
CA VAL A 181 10.96 23.77 -4.80
C VAL A 181 10.10 22.70 -5.48
N LEU A 182 10.60 22.12 -6.56
CA LEU A 182 9.92 21.02 -7.27
C LEU A 182 9.88 19.77 -6.39
N LYS A 183 10.98 19.46 -5.71
CA LYS A 183 11.07 18.33 -4.79
C LYS A 183 10.11 18.50 -3.60
N ASP A 184 10.07 19.67 -2.96
CA ASP A 184 9.08 19.98 -1.91
C ASP A 184 7.64 19.82 -2.42
N SER A 185 7.37 20.25 -3.66
CA SER A 185 6.05 20.09 -4.28
C SER A 185 5.68 18.61 -4.46
N ILE A 186 6.63 17.75 -4.86
CA ILE A 186 6.39 16.30 -4.93
C ILE A 186 6.12 15.73 -3.53
N GLU A 187 6.91 16.10 -2.53
CA GLU A 187 6.73 15.61 -1.16
C GLU A 187 5.36 16.01 -0.58
N ARG A 188 4.96 17.28 -0.74
CA ARG A 188 3.64 17.77 -0.32
C ARG A 188 2.50 17.10 -1.09
N PHE A 189 2.69 16.86 -2.39
CA PHE A 189 1.73 16.15 -3.23
C PHE A 189 1.54 14.71 -2.75
N VAL A 190 2.63 13.98 -2.49
CA VAL A 190 2.56 12.62 -1.94
C VAL A 190 1.92 12.63 -0.56
N GLN A 191 2.29 13.58 0.31
CA GLN A 191 1.72 13.74 1.65
C GLN A 191 0.20 13.96 1.61
N MET A 192 -0.30 14.76 0.68
CA MET A 192 -1.73 14.98 0.45
C MET A 192 -2.46 13.68 0.08
N HIS A 193 -1.77 12.72 -0.56
CA HIS A 193 -2.33 11.46 -1.02
C HIS A 193 -2.21 10.31 0.00
N ILE A 194 -1.50 10.52 1.11
CA ILE A 194 -1.50 9.61 2.24
C ILE A 194 -2.91 9.58 2.83
N ILE A 195 -3.40 8.37 3.10
CA ILE A 195 -4.77 8.07 3.56
C ILE A 195 -4.92 8.43 5.05
N VAL A 196 -4.73 9.70 5.41
CA VAL A 196 -4.80 10.19 6.79
C VAL A 196 -5.97 11.13 7.02
N PRO A 197 -6.51 11.22 8.24
CA PRO A 197 -7.56 12.18 8.58
C PRO A 197 -7.06 13.63 8.44
N VAL A 198 -7.87 14.50 7.84
CA VAL A 198 -7.56 15.92 7.55
C VAL A 198 -7.15 16.68 8.82
N GLU A 199 -7.73 16.35 9.97
CA GLU A 199 -7.42 16.95 11.28
C GLU A 199 -5.97 16.71 11.75
N LYS A 200 -5.31 15.66 11.23
CA LYS A 200 -3.90 15.36 11.52
C LYS A 200 -2.94 15.92 10.46
N GLN A 201 -3.44 16.35 9.29
CA GLN A 201 -2.61 16.95 8.23
C GLN A 201 -2.13 18.36 8.63
N SER A 202 -2.94 19.11 9.37
CA SER A 202 -2.62 20.48 9.84
C SER A 202 -1.70 20.51 11.07
N LYS A 203 -1.63 19.44 11.87
CA LYS A 203 -0.73 19.34 13.04
C LYS A 203 0.68 18.80 12.71
N GLY A 204 0.85 18.14 11.56
CA GLY A 204 2.14 17.61 11.11
C GLY A 204 3.11 18.69 10.61
N GLN A 205 2.59 19.81 10.09
CA GLN A 205 3.40 20.91 9.55
C GLN A 205 4.23 21.65 10.61
N GLU A 206 3.86 21.58 11.89
CA GLU A 206 4.63 22.21 12.98
C GLU A 206 5.70 21.29 13.61
N GLN A 207 5.65 19.97 13.39
CA GLN A 207 6.54 19.02 14.08
C GLN A 207 7.73 18.54 13.25
N GLU A 208 7.68 18.60 11.92
CA GLU A 208 8.83 18.22 11.07
C GLU A 208 9.88 19.34 10.92
N HIS A 209 9.55 20.59 11.23
CA HIS A 209 10.49 21.72 11.18
C HIS A 209 11.47 21.81 12.36
N LYS A 210 11.54 20.77 13.20
CA LYS A 210 12.33 20.75 14.44
C LYS A 210 13.27 19.54 14.59
N VAL A 211 13.55 18.82 13.51
CA VAL A 211 14.67 17.87 13.48
C VAL A 211 15.90 18.63 12.99
N ASP A 212 16.68 19.07 13.97
CA ASP A 212 17.83 19.96 13.87
C ASP A 212 18.82 19.61 12.74
N ILE A 213 19.08 20.62 11.92
CA ILE A 213 20.39 20.89 11.34
C ILE A 213 21.33 21.19 12.52
N THR A 214 22.12 20.22 12.93
CA THR A 214 23.38 20.52 13.60
C THR A 214 24.41 19.50 13.17
N GLU A 215 25.23 19.93 12.21
CA GLU A 215 26.58 19.41 12.04
C GLU A 215 27.25 19.38 13.41
N ASN A 216 27.74 18.22 13.82
CA ASN A 216 28.79 18.13 14.82
C ASN A 216 29.80 17.08 14.37
N THR A 217 30.79 17.62 13.67
CA THR A 217 32.16 17.12 13.62
C THR A 217 32.66 17.02 15.05
N GLU A 218 32.89 15.81 15.57
CA GLU A 218 33.88 15.60 16.62
C GLU A 218 34.28 14.13 16.74
N THR A 219 35.53 13.90 16.36
CA THR A 219 36.28 12.65 16.39
C THR A 219 36.52 12.20 17.83
N LYS A 220 36.10 10.98 18.19
CA LYS A 220 36.81 10.19 19.21
C LYS A 220 36.97 8.74 18.76
N GLN A 221 38.24 8.40 18.57
CA GLN A 221 38.77 7.06 18.39
C GLN A 221 38.44 6.21 19.61
N GLN A 222 37.92 5.01 19.38
CA GLN A 222 38.21 3.85 20.22
C GLN A 222 38.08 2.59 19.37
N GLU A 223 39.24 1.98 19.13
CA GLU A 223 39.41 0.71 18.43
C GLU A 223 38.80 -0.43 19.24
N GLY A 224 38.01 -1.27 18.57
CA GLY A 224 37.44 -2.49 19.11
C GLY A 224 37.11 -3.43 17.95
N LEU A 225 38.07 -4.29 17.61
CA LEU A 225 38.06 -5.27 16.54
C LEU A 225 36.88 -6.24 16.66
N THR A 226 35.87 -6.09 15.81
CA THR A 226 35.03 -7.20 15.32
C THR A 226 34.58 -6.89 13.89
N THR A 227 34.92 -7.80 13.00
CA THR A 227 34.53 -7.81 11.58
C THR A 227 33.06 -8.20 11.47
N ASP A 228 32.20 -7.26 11.11
CA ASP A 228 31.03 -7.58 10.29
C ASP A 228 30.65 -6.37 9.43
N THR A 229 30.42 -6.64 8.16
CA THR A 229 30.31 -5.62 7.11
C THR A 229 28.89 -5.08 7.06
N ASP A 230 28.51 -4.25 8.02
CA ASP A 230 27.27 -3.48 7.94
C ASP A 230 27.47 -2.31 6.98
N GLN A 231 27.19 -2.55 5.69
CA GLN A 231 26.99 -1.49 4.72
C GLN A 231 25.77 -0.67 5.16
N LYS A 232 26.03 0.49 5.77
CA LYS A 232 25.07 1.57 5.99
C LYS A 232 24.50 1.98 4.62
N GLN A 233 23.40 1.35 4.19
CA GLN A 233 22.72 1.71 2.95
C GLN A 233 22.18 3.15 3.09
N GLN A 234 22.69 4.06 2.26
CA GLN A 234 22.05 5.34 2.06
C GLN A 234 20.61 5.12 1.54
N PRO A 235 19.65 6.01 1.88
CA PRO A 235 18.29 5.88 1.41
C PRO A 235 18.27 5.96 -0.12
N LYS A 236 18.01 4.82 -0.77
CA LYS A 236 17.93 4.72 -2.22
C LYS A 236 16.74 5.53 -2.73
N GLU A 237 16.97 6.34 -3.77
CA GLU A 237 15.93 7.10 -4.47
C GLU A 237 14.73 6.21 -4.83
N PRO A 238 13.51 6.77 -4.84
CA PRO A 238 12.33 6.04 -5.28
C PRO A 238 12.44 5.61 -6.73
N THR A 239 11.87 4.46 -7.07
CA THR A 239 11.84 3.98 -8.47
C THR A 239 10.92 4.84 -9.33
N HIS A 240 9.78 5.25 -8.79
CA HIS A 240 8.73 6.07 -9.41
C HIS A 240 7.81 6.64 -8.31
N LEU A 241 6.80 7.44 -8.67
CA LEU A 241 5.92 8.12 -7.70
C LEU A 241 5.14 7.16 -6.80
N LEU A 242 4.65 6.03 -7.32
CA LEU A 242 3.98 5.01 -6.52
C LEU A 242 4.92 4.37 -5.47
N ASP A 243 6.21 4.18 -5.79
CA ASP A 243 7.21 3.71 -4.82
C ASP A 243 7.46 4.75 -3.72
N LEU A 244 7.53 6.04 -4.11
CA LEU A 244 7.64 7.14 -3.14
C LEU A 244 6.43 7.16 -2.19
N LEU A 245 5.21 7.06 -2.73
CA LEU A 245 3.98 6.96 -1.93
C LEU A 245 4.03 5.76 -0.97
N ARG A 246 4.43 4.58 -1.45
CA ARG A 246 4.58 3.38 -0.61
C ARG A 246 5.55 3.63 0.55
N LYS A 247 6.74 4.17 0.28
CA LYS A 247 7.76 4.47 1.30
C LYS A 247 7.23 5.45 2.35
N ARG A 248 6.49 6.49 1.95
CA ARG A 248 5.90 7.48 2.87
C ARG A 248 4.78 6.89 3.73
N ILE A 249 3.93 6.04 3.16
CA ILE A 249 2.82 5.39 3.85
C ILE A 249 3.32 4.35 4.88
N LEU A 250 4.40 3.63 4.60
CA LEU A 250 4.95 2.62 5.51
C LEU A 250 5.86 3.20 6.60
N GLY A 251 6.44 4.37 6.35
CA GLY A 251 7.41 5.00 7.25
C GLY A 251 8.78 4.32 7.21
N PRO A 252 9.68 4.68 8.14
CA PRO A 252 11.01 4.10 8.20
C PRO A 252 10.94 2.60 8.50
N PRO A 253 11.84 1.77 7.92
CA PRO A 253 11.86 0.34 8.18
C PRO A 253 12.00 0.10 9.69
N LYS A 254 11.11 -0.72 10.24
CA LYS A 254 11.22 -1.15 11.62
C LYS A 254 12.46 -2.04 11.73
N LYS A 255 13.37 -1.73 12.66
CA LYS A 255 14.52 -2.60 12.98
C LYS A 255 13.99 -4.01 13.22
N ASP A 256 14.66 -4.99 12.62
CA ASP A 256 14.27 -6.40 12.63
C ASP A 256 13.65 -6.80 13.97
N VAL A 257 12.35 -7.09 13.95
CA VAL A 257 11.73 -7.78 15.06
C VAL A 257 12.43 -9.13 15.12
N PRO A 258 13.05 -9.51 16.26
CA PRO A 258 13.77 -10.76 16.35
C PRO A 258 12.85 -11.89 15.91
N LYS A 259 13.26 -12.64 14.88
CA LYS A 259 12.62 -13.87 14.43
C LYS A 259 12.66 -14.84 15.60
N LYS A 260 11.67 -14.79 16.48
CA LYS A 260 11.44 -15.88 17.42
C LYS A 260 10.99 -17.05 16.56
N GLU A 261 11.80 -18.10 16.52
CA GLU A 261 11.34 -19.43 16.14
C GLU A 261 10.19 -19.79 17.09
N VAL A 262 8.97 -19.67 16.59
CA VAL A 262 7.77 -20.12 17.29
C VAL A 262 7.16 -21.16 16.37
N GLY A 263 7.01 -22.37 16.91
CA GLY A 263 6.44 -23.53 16.22
C GLY A 263 5.06 -23.24 15.62
N GLU A 264 4.66 -24.11 14.69
CA GLU A 264 3.44 -24.07 13.88
C GLU A 264 2.39 -23.06 14.36
N SER A 265 2.20 -22.00 13.56
CA SER A 265 1.10 -21.07 13.76
C SER A 265 -0.21 -21.86 13.84
N PRO A 266 -0.97 -21.76 14.94
CA PRO A 266 -2.21 -22.51 15.03
C PRO A 266 -3.13 -22.02 13.90
N LYS A 267 -3.74 -22.96 13.16
CA LYS A 267 -4.80 -22.69 12.18
C LYS A 267 -5.96 -22.01 12.93
N GLN A 268 -5.96 -20.68 13.00
CA GLN A 268 -7.01 -19.94 13.69
C GLN A 268 -7.53 -18.83 12.80
N THR A 269 -8.85 -18.78 12.66
CA THR A 269 -9.59 -17.62 12.19
C THR A 269 -9.21 -16.43 13.06
N PHE A 270 -8.69 -15.37 12.45
CA PHE A 270 -8.55 -14.09 13.13
C PHE A 270 -9.95 -13.53 13.42
N ARG A 271 -10.09 -12.74 14.49
CA ARG A 271 -11.39 -12.30 15.04
C ARG A 271 -11.72 -10.90 14.55
N ASN A 272 -12.98 -10.65 14.22
CA ASN A 272 -13.45 -9.33 13.78
C ASN A 272 -13.57 -8.34 14.96
N VAL A 273 -13.79 -7.07 14.66
CA VAL A 273 -13.88 -5.98 15.66
C VAL A 273 -14.99 -6.25 16.67
N GLN A 274 -16.13 -6.82 16.25
CA GLN A 274 -17.21 -7.17 17.15
C GLN A 274 -16.80 -8.18 18.22
N GLU A 275 -16.22 -9.30 17.83
CA GLU A 275 -15.77 -10.36 18.73
C GLU A 275 -14.68 -9.86 19.69
N LEU A 276 -13.72 -9.08 19.18
CA LEU A 276 -12.67 -8.49 20.00
C LEU A 276 -13.26 -7.51 21.03
N SER A 277 -14.22 -6.68 20.63
CA SER A 277 -14.90 -5.76 21.56
C SER A 277 -15.63 -6.50 22.67
N ALA A 278 -16.31 -7.61 22.34
CA ALA A 278 -17.02 -8.43 23.32
C ALA A 278 -16.09 -9.06 24.37
N ALA A 279 -14.81 -9.22 24.05
CA ALA A 279 -13.78 -9.71 24.96
C ALA A 279 -13.05 -8.59 25.74
N GLY A 280 -13.54 -7.36 25.71
CA GLY A 280 -12.94 -6.23 26.42
C GLY A 280 -11.72 -5.62 25.72
N ILE A 281 -11.59 -5.82 24.40
CA ILE A 281 -10.57 -5.17 23.59
C ILE A 281 -11.14 -3.89 22.97
N HIS A 282 -10.54 -2.76 23.31
CA HIS A 282 -10.87 -1.44 22.79
C HIS A 282 -9.92 -1.06 21.66
N PHE A 283 -10.42 -0.20 20.77
CA PHE A 283 -9.68 0.30 19.61
C PHE A 283 -9.30 1.75 19.85
N GLN A 284 -8.13 2.15 19.37
CA GLN A 284 -7.68 3.54 19.47
C GLN A 284 -6.72 3.91 18.33
N PRO A 285 -6.56 5.20 18.02
CA PRO A 285 -5.56 5.67 17.07
C PRO A 285 -4.14 5.32 17.53
N SER A 286 -3.27 4.90 16.62
CA SER A 286 -1.83 4.84 16.85
C SER A 286 -1.23 6.25 16.92
N LYS A 287 0.02 6.31 17.37
CA LYS A 287 0.75 7.57 17.55
C LYS A 287 1.17 8.16 16.20
N THR A 288 1.59 7.31 15.28
CA THR A 288 1.98 7.71 13.92
C THR A 288 0.86 7.37 12.93
N ASN A 289 1.02 7.86 11.70
CA ASN A 289 0.10 7.56 10.60
C ASN A 289 0.64 6.44 9.69
N PHE A 290 1.73 5.78 10.07
CA PHE A 290 2.33 4.72 9.26
C PHE A 290 1.51 3.44 9.34
N LEU A 291 1.24 2.79 8.20
CA LEU A 291 0.41 1.59 8.17
C LEU A 291 0.96 0.45 9.04
N GLY A 292 2.28 0.41 9.20
CA GLY A 292 2.97 -0.55 10.06
C GLY A 292 2.71 -0.35 11.56
N ASP A 293 2.19 0.80 12.01
CA ASP A 293 2.08 1.18 13.42
C ASP A 293 0.87 0.56 14.13
N ILE A 294 0.77 -0.77 14.04
CA ILE A 294 -0.19 -1.57 14.79
C ILE A 294 0.47 -2.08 16.07
N SER A 295 -0.18 -1.88 17.22
CA SER A 295 0.30 -2.40 18.50
C SER A 295 -0.85 -2.77 19.42
N PHE A 296 -0.63 -3.77 20.28
CA PHE A 296 -1.59 -4.18 21.27
C PHE A 296 -1.02 -3.99 22.68
N LYS A 297 -1.86 -3.54 23.61
CA LYS A 297 -1.52 -3.42 25.03
C LYS A 297 -2.59 -4.08 25.88
N SER A 298 -2.20 -5.15 26.57
CA SER A 298 -3.05 -5.83 27.53
C SER A 298 -2.91 -5.18 28.91
N HIS A 299 -4.02 -4.71 29.47
CA HIS A 299 -4.16 -4.31 30.88
C HIS A 299 -5.11 -5.28 31.59
N CYS A 300 -5.10 -5.29 32.93
CA CYS A 300 -5.76 -6.30 33.77
C CYS A 300 -7.17 -6.71 33.29
N PHE A 301 -8.01 -5.74 32.91
CA PHE A 301 -9.40 -5.97 32.48
C PHE A 301 -9.73 -5.44 31.07
N ALA A 302 -8.75 -4.88 30.37
CA ALA A 302 -8.97 -4.24 29.07
C ALA A 302 -7.77 -4.43 28.15
N GLY A 303 -8.02 -4.77 26.89
CA GLY A 303 -7.03 -4.71 25.83
C GLY A 303 -7.17 -3.41 25.05
N PHE A 304 -6.08 -2.86 24.54
CA PHE A 304 -6.09 -1.69 23.66
C PHE A 304 -5.33 -2.01 22.39
N LEU A 305 -6.05 -2.16 21.28
CA LEU A 305 -5.49 -2.32 19.95
C LEU A 305 -5.37 -0.94 19.29
N SER A 306 -4.12 -0.51 19.09
CA SER A 306 -3.81 0.76 18.43
C SER A 306 -3.61 0.51 16.94
N LEU A 307 -4.29 1.30 16.11
CA LEU A 307 -4.29 1.19 14.65
C LEU A 307 -4.01 2.56 14.00
N PRO A 308 -3.28 2.60 12.87
CA PRO A 308 -3.10 3.83 12.10
C PRO A 308 -4.46 4.35 11.62
N PRO A 309 -4.79 5.63 11.92
CA PRO A 309 -6.03 6.21 11.47
C PRO A 309 -6.08 6.32 9.96
N ILE A 310 -7.22 5.97 9.37
CA ILE A 310 -7.42 5.99 7.91
C ILE A 310 -8.69 6.71 7.49
N SER A 311 -8.61 7.44 6.39
CA SER A 311 -9.76 8.04 5.68
C SER A 311 -10.15 7.18 4.48
N VAL A 312 -11.37 6.65 4.43
CA VAL A 312 -11.83 5.78 3.35
C VAL A 312 -12.73 6.56 2.40
N ASP A 313 -12.34 6.63 1.13
CA ASP A 313 -13.03 7.36 0.06
C ASP A 313 -12.96 6.60 -1.28
N ASP A 314 -13.50 7.20 -2.36
CA ASP A 314 -13.49 6.62 -3.71
C ASP A 314 -12.07 6.35 -4.27
N SER A 315 -11.04 7.05 -3.77
CA SER A 315 -9.65 6.88 -4.19
C SER A 315 -8.95 5.72 -3.46
N THR A 316 -9.51 5.26 -2.34
CA THR A 316 -8.87 4.30 -1.44
C THR A 316 -8.66 2.94 -2.11
N ARG A 317 -9.69 2.42 -2.78
CA ARG A 317 -9.62 1.12 -3.49
C ARG A 317 -8.56 1.10 -4.59
N PRO A 318 -8.57 1.99 -5.61
CA PRO A 318 -7.56 1.97 -6.65
C PRO A 318 -6.14 2.16 -6.10
N LYS A 319 -5.97 3.00 -5.07
CA LYS A 319 -4.65 3.25 -4.46
C LYS A 319 -4.06 1.98 -3.83
N PHE A 320 -4.83 1.29 -2.98
CA PHE A 320 -4.34 0.05 -2.37
C PHE A 320 -4.15 -1.08 -3.38
N MET A 321 -5.03 -1.21 -4.37
CA MET A 321 -4.88 -2.19 -5.46
C MET A 321 -3.56 -2.02 -6.21
N ASN A 322 -3.15 -0.78 -6.50
CA ASN A 322 -1.88 -0.50 -7.19
C ASN A 322 -0.66 -0.69 -6.28
N LEU A 323 -0.76 -0.34 -4.99
CA LEU A 323 0.30 -0.60 -4.02
C LEU A 323 0.53 -2.10 -3.80
N ILE A 324 -0.54 -2.90 -3.70
CA ILE A 324 -0.47 -4.37 -3.60
C ILE A 324 0.11 -4.95 -4.88
N ALA A 325 -0.36 -4.50 -6.05
CA ALA A 325 0.19 -4.94 -7.33
C ALA A 325 1.70 -4.67 -7.43
N TYR A 326 2.15 -3.51 -6.90
CA TYR A 326 3.57 -3.19 -6.84
C TYR A 326 4.32 -4.15 -5.90
N GLU A 327 3.82 -4.42 -4.69
CA GLU A 327 4.42 -5.40 -3.77
C GLU A 327 4.47 -6.83 -4.30
N MET A 328 3.58 -7.19 -5.23
CA MET A 328 3.55 -8.50 -5.89
C MET A 328 4.47 -8.59 -7.13
N CYS A 329 5.15 -7.51 -7.50
CA CYS A 329 6.08 -7.51 -8.63
C CYS A 329 7.29 -8.43 -8.36
N PRO A 330 7.66 -9.35 -9.27
CA PRO A 330 8.65 -10.39 -9.01
C PRO A 330 10.09 -9.88 -8.79
N ASP A 331 10.41 -8.66 -9.22
CA ASP A 331 11.73 -8.05 -9.04
C ASP A 331 11.78 -7.08 -7.85
N PHE A 332 10.65 -6.84 -7.18
CA PHE A 332 10.57 -5.92 -6.07
C PHE A 332 10.75 -6.65 -4.74
N GLN A 333 11.95 -6.58 -4.19
CA GLN A 333 12.19 -7.03 -2.83
C GLN A 333 11.56 -6.08 -1.83
N ASN A 334 10.56 -6.57 -1.12
CA ASN A 334 9.82 -5.81 -0.13
C ASN A 334 9.35 -6.71 1.02
N ASP A 335 8.85 -6.11 2.09
CA ASP A 335 8.38 -6.79 3.29
C ASP A 335 6.89 -7.16 3.25
N TYR A 336 6.18 -6.78 2.18
CA TYR A 336 4.73 -6.84 2.02
C TYR A 336 3.98 -6.00 3.06
N GLY A 337 4.55 -4.85 3.46
CA GLY A 337 3.98 -3.96 4.48
C GLY A 337 2.54 -3.53 4.19
N VAL A 338 2.24 -3.10 2.96
CA VAL A 338 0.89 -2.63 2.58
C VAL A 338 -0.08 -3.81 2.52
N THR A 339 0.30 -4.89 1.83
CA THR A 339 -0.51 -6.11 1.71
C THR A 339 -0.82 -6.72 3.08
N SER A 340 0.16 -6.70 4.00
CA SER A 340 -0.02 -7.19 5.37
C SER A 340 -0.96 -6.31 6.19
N TYR A 341 -0.91 -4.99 5.99
CA TYR A 341 -1.85 -4.06 6.62
C TYR A 341 -3.27 -4.32 6.13
N ILE A 342 -3.47 -4.45 4.82
CA ILE A 342 -4.76 -4.76 4.23
C ILE A 342 -5.29 -6.11 4.73
N GLY A 343 -4.46 -7.15 4.75
CA GLY A 343 -4.85 -8.45 5.32
C GLY A 343 -5.14 -8.41 6.83
N PHE A 344 -4.65 -7.40 7.56
CA PHE A 344 -5.03 -7.18 8.95
C PHE A 344 -6.40 -6.49 9.07
N LEU A 345 -6.69 -5.51 8.21
CA LEU A 345 -7.98 -4.82 8.18
C LEU A 345 -9.11 -5.70 7.66
N ASP A 346 -8.89 -6.44 6.59
CA ASP A 346 -9.81 -7.45 6.05
C ASP A 346 -10.26 -8.43 7.14
N ALA A 347 -9.30 -8.90 7.94
CA ALA A 347 -9.61 -9.79 9.04
C ALA A 347 -10.33 -9.12 10.24
N LEU A 348 -10.21 -7.79 10.39
CA LEU A 348 -10.89 -7.02 11.44
C LEU A 348 -12.32 -6.58 11.03
N ILE A 349 -12.54 -6.29 9.76
CA ILE A 349 -13.73 -5.61 9.24
C ILE A 349 -14.55 -6.61 8.43
N ASP A 350 -15.39 -7.40 9.09
CA ASP A 350 -16.21 -8.41 8.42
C ASP A 350 -17.63 -7.88 8.13
N HIS A 351 -18.13 -6.96 8.96
CA HIS A 351 -19.48 -6.39 8.89
C HIS A 351 -19.50 -4.86 9.03
N ALA A 352 -20.58 -4.20 8.61
CA ALA A 352 -20.73 -2.74 8.71
C ALA A 352 -20.62 -2.22 10.16
N ASP A 353 -21.05 -3.01 11.14
CA ASP A 353 -20.91 -2.68 12.55
C ASP A 353 -19.45 -2.66 13.03
N ASP A 354 -18.55 -3.41 12.39
CA ASP A 354 -17.10 -3.33 12.66
C ASP A 354 -16.58 -1.95 12.27
N VAL A 355 -16.99 -1.47 11.10
CA VAL A 355 -16.68 -0.12 10.60
C VAL A 355 -17.22 0.94 11.57
N LYS A 356 -18.47 0.81 12.01
CA LYS A 356 -19.10 1.74 12.96
C LYS A 356 -18.32 1.82 14.28
N LYS A 357 -17.81 0.70 14.78
CA LYS A 357 -16.96 0.66 15.99
C LYS A 357 -15.61 1.34 15.76
N LEU A 358 -14.94 1.07 14.64
CA LEU A 358 -13.68 1.74 14.30
C LEU A 358 -13.83 3.25 14.08
N ARG A 359 -14.97 3.70 13.54
CA ARG A 359 -15.33 5.11 13.44
C ARG A 359 -15.53 5.76 14.81
N SER A 360 -16.25 5.08 15.70
CA SER A 360 -16.47 5.55 17.08
C SER A 360 -15.15 5.66 17.87
N ALA A 361 -14.16 4.86 17.51
CA ALA A 361 -12.80 4.90 18.07
C ALA A 361 -11.85 5.88 17.35
N SER A 362 -12.32 6.64 16.36
CA SER A 362 -11.50 7.54 15.52
C SER A 362 -10.32 6.86 14.82
N VAL A 363 -10.43 5.55 14.56
CA VAL A 363 -9.48 4.77 13.77
C VAL A 363 -9.83 4.82 12.29
N LEU A 364 -11.12 4.91 11.95
CA LEU A 364 -11.59 4.95 10.58
C LEU A 364 -12.50 6.15 10.36
N PHE A 365 -12.26 6.90 9.29
CA PHE A 365 -13.07 8.03 8.86
C PHE A 365 -13.72 7.66 7.53
N ASN A 366 -15.04 7.50 7.53
CA ASN A 366 -15.77 7.06 6.36
C ASN A 366 -16.24 8.26 5.53
N PHE A 367 -15.67 8.42 4.34
CA PHE A 367 -16.10 9.34 3.28
C PHE A 367 -16.63 8.59 2.05
N LEU A 368 -16.84 7.28 2.18
CA LEU A 368 -17.52 6.41 1.24
C LEU A 368 -19.01 6.36 1.60
N GLY A 369 -19.87 6.06 0.63
CA GLY A 369 -21.32 6.26 0.76
C GLY A 369 -21.99 5.61 1.98
N SER A 370 -21.47 4.49 2.48
CA SER A 370 -22.01 3.74 3.62
C SER A 370 -20.94 2.90 4.35
N ASP A 371 -21.25 2.41 5.56
CA ASP A 371 -20.35 1.52 6.29
C ASP A 371 -20.27 0.14 5.62
N GLU A 372 -21.35 -0.31 4.96
CA GLU A 372 -21.41 -1.52 4.15
C GLU A 372 -20.45 -1.47 2.96
N GLU A 373 -20.35 -0.31 2.30
CA GLU A 373 -19.41 -0.12 1.19
C GLU A 373 -17.95 -0.17 1.64
N VAL A 374 -17.65 0.29 2.86
CA VAL A 374 -16.31 0.20 3.46
C VAL A 374 -15.97 -1.26 3.76
N THR A 375 -16.87 -2.01 4.38
CA THR A 375 -16.69 -3.45 4.61
C THR A 375 -16.43 -4.18 3.29
N LYS A 376 -17.29 -3.95 2.29
CA LYS A 376 -17.13 -4.55 0.97
C LYS A 376 -15.79 -4.19 0.33
N LEU A 377 -15.34 -2.95 0.49
CA LEU A 377 -14.04 -2.50 -0.01
C LEU A 377 -12.88 -3.32 0.59
N PHE A 378 -12.81 -3.47 1.91
CA PHE A 378 -11.69 -4.19 2.53
C PHE A 378 -11.74 -5.70 2.25
N ASN A 379 -12.94 -6.30 2.27
CA ASN A 379 -13.11 -7.72 1.96
C ASN A 379 -12.70 -8.05 0.50
N GLU A 380 -13.04 -7.17 -0.43
CA GLU A 380 -12.67 -7.33 -1.84
C GLU A 380 -11.17 -7.12 -2.08
N ILE A 381 -10.51 -6.16 -1.40
CA ILE A 381 -9.07 -5.92 -1.58
C ILE A 381 -8.22 -6.97 -0.85
N GLY A 382 -8.69 -7.47 0.30
CA GLY A 382 -8.06 -8.58 1.01
C GLY A 382 -8.13 -9.91 0.26
N THR A 383 -9.12 -10.08 -0.62
CA THR A 383 -9.23 -11.26 -1.48
C THR A 383 -7.97 -11.39 -2.37
N ASP A 384 -7.36 -12.57 -2.38
CA ASP A 384 -6.13 -12.90 -3.11
C ASP A 384 -4.85 -12.14 -2.68
N SER A 385 -4.93 -11.31 -1.64
CA SER A 385 -3.75 -10.73 -1.01
C SER A 385 -2.92 -11.82 -0.31
N VAL A 386 -1.60 -11.77 -0.47
CA VAL A 386 -0.66 -12.69 0.19
C VAL A 386 0.12 -11.92 1.27
N PRO A 387 -0.47 -11.67 2.45
CA PRO A 387 0.18 -10.90 3.49
C PRO A 387 1.38 -11.66 4.06
N ASN A 388 2.42 -10.92 4.45
CA ASN A 388 3.51 -11.48 5.22
C ASN A 388 3.03 -11.69 6.67
N THR A 389 2.79 -12.97 7.00
CA THR A 389 2.23 -13.39 8.29
C THR A 389 3.13 -13.01 9.47
N ALA A 390 4.42 -12.74 9.24
CA ALA A 390 5.37 -12.38 10.29
C ALA A 390 5.21 -10.95 10.81
N ILE A 391 4.79 -9.97 9.98
CA ILE A 391 4.81 -8.54 10.34
C ILE A 391 3.99 -8.26 11.62
N TYR A 392 2.79 -8.84 11.70
CA TYR A 392 1.88 -8.64 12.84
C TYR A 392 1.74 -9.88 13.72
N LEU A 393 2.64 -10.87 13.58
CA LEU A 393 2.52 -12.14 14.30
C LEU A 393 2.50 -11.94 15.82
N SER A 394 3.37 -11.06 16.34
CA SER A 394 3.42 -10.73 17.78
C SER A 394 2.11 -10.10 18.26
N VAL A 395 1.59 -9.12 17.53
CA VAL A 395 0.32 -8.46 17.82
C VAL A 395 -0.83 -9.47 17.83
N LYS A 396 -0.91 -10.32 16.79
CA LYS A 396 -1.93 -11.39 16.69
C LYS A 396 -1.83 -12.37 17.86
N ALA A 397 -0.61 -12.77 18.24
CA ALA A 397 -0.39 -13.69 19.36
C ALA A 397 -0.77 -13.08 20.72
N GLU A 398 -0.47 -11.81 20.95
CA GLU A 398 -0.83 -11.11 22.19
C GLU A 398 -2.35 -10.88 22.30
N LEU A 399 -3.00 -10.50 21.19
CA LEU A 399 -4.46 -10.40 21.10
C LEU A 399 -5.12 -11.74 21.45
N GLU A 400 -4.67 -12.82 20.81
CA GLU A 400 -5.22 -14.16 21.03
C GLU A 400 -5.00 -14.65 22.47
N LYS A 401 -3.83 -14.35 23.04
CA LYS A 401 -3.54 -14.66 24.45
C LYS A 401 -4.50 -13.93 25.38
N HIS A 402 -4.69 -12.61 25.19
CA HIS A 402 -5.62 -11.82 26.00
C HIS A 402 -7.04 -12.36 25.88
N TYR A 403 -7.51 -12.55 24.65
CA TYR A 403 -8.83 -13.09 24.35
C TYR A 403 -9.05 -14.44 25.04
N LYS A 404 -8.18 -15.43 24.82
CA LYS A 404 -8.34 -16.78 25.40
C LYS A 404 -8.32 -16.78 26.92
N THR A 405 -7.41 -16.04 27.55
CA THR A 405 -7.32 -15.99 29.01
C THR A 405 -8.59 -15.38 29.59
N LYS A 406 -9.09 -14.29 29.01
CA LYS A 406 -10.26 -13.58 29.54
C LYS A 406 -11.58 -14.26 29.20
N TRP A 407 -11.71 -14.81 27.99
CA TRP A 407 -12.84 -15.66 27.62
C TRP A 407 -12.99 -16.84 28.60
N LYS A 408 -11.90 -17.50 28.96
CA LYS A 408 -11.92 -18.56 29.97
C LYS A 408 -12.35 -18.04 31.34
N THR A 409 -11.86 -16.88 31.78
CA THR A 409 -12.27 -16.28 33.06
C THR A 409 -13.76 -15.91 33.06
N TRP A 410 -14.24 -15.23 32.03
CA TRP A 410 -15.64 -14.83 31.90
C TRP A 410 -16.56 -16.03 31.80
N MET A 411 -16.21 -17.03 30.98
CA MET A 411 -16.99 -18.27 30.88
C MET A 411 -16.99 -19.02 32.21
N SER A 412 -15.87 -19.05 32.93
CA SER A 412 -15.81 -19.63 34.27
C SER A 412 -16.69 -18.89 35.27
N GLN A 413 -16.71 -17.56 35.24
CA GLN A 413 -17.55 -16.73 36.12
C GLN A 413 -19.03 -16.89 35.77
N PHE A 414 -19.40 -16.83 34.50
CA PHE A 414 -20.77 -17.06 34.03
C PHE A 414 -21.28 -18.46 34.41
N CYS A 415 -20.45 -19.49 34.21
CA CYS A 415 -20.77 -20.83 34.69
C CYS A 415 -20.91 -20.89 36.21
N HIS A 416 -20.11 -20.15 36.97
CA HIS A 416 -20.26 -20.08 38.41
C HIS A 416 -21.54 -19.34 38.83
N ASP A 417 -21.81 -18.18 38.26
CA ASP A 417 -22.90 -17.29 38.68
C ASP A 417 -24.28 -17.80 38.24
N HIS A 418 -24.35 -18.53 37.11
CA HIS A 418 -25.63 -19.02 36.57
C HIS A 418 -25.77 -20.54 36.65
N PHE A 419 -24.67 -21.27 36.76
CA PHE A 419 -24.63 -22.73 36.82
C PHE A 419 -23.81 -23.25 38.02
N SER A 420 -23.86 -22.52 39.14
CA SER A 420 -23.20 -22.88 40.42
C SER A 420 -23.65 -24.22 41.01
N SER A 421 -24.82 -24.71 40.62
CA SER A 421 -25.39 -25.98 41.08
C SER A 421 -25.66 -26.89 39.89
N PRO A 422 -25.31 -28.19 39.96
CA PRO A 422 -25.67 -29.18 38.93
C PRO A 422 -27.16 -29.20 38.61
N TRP A 423 -28.01 -28.85 39.59
CA TRP A 423 -29.46 -28.78 39.43
C TRP A 423 -29.92 -27.62 38.54
N THR A 424 -29.20 -26.49 38.51
CA THR A 424 -29.54 -25.34 37.65
C THR A 424 -29.29 -25.67 36.16
N ILE A 425 -28.26 -26.47 35.88
CA ILE A 425 -27.99 -26.98 34.52
C ILE A 425 -29.13 -27.90 34.07
N LEU A 426 -29.55 -28.84 34.93
CA LEU A 426 -30.67 -29.73 34.64
C LEU A 426 -32.00 -28.98 34.48
N ALA A 427 -32.24 -27.95 35.29
CA ALA A 427 -33.42 -27.10 35.17
C ALA A 427 -33.44 -26.32 33.84
N PHE A 428 -32.30 -25.74 33.44
CA PHE A 428 -32.16 -25.04 32.17
C PHE A 428 -32.38 -25.97 30.96
N LEU A 429 -31.79 -27.18 31.00
CA LEU A 429 -32.03 -28.22 29.98
C LEU A 429 -33.50 -28.68 29.96
N GLY A 430 -34.14 -28.75 31.12
CA GLY A 430 -35.57 -29.03 31.24
C GLY A 430 -36.43 -27.97 30.56
N VAL A 431 -36.15 -26.68 30.78
CA VAL A 431 -36.85 -25.56 30.14
C VAL A 431 -36.66 -25.57 28.62
N LEU A 432 -35.43 -25.80 28.14
CA LEU A 432 -35.14 -25.94 26.70
C LEU A 432 -35.89 -27.12 26.07
N SER A 433 -35.94 -28.25 26.77
CA SER A 433 -36.68 -29.44 26.32
C SER A 433 -38.18 -29.17 26.26
N ALA A 434 -38.73 -28.49 27.27
CA ALA A 434 -40.15 -28.10 27.30
C ALA A 434 -40.52 -27.11 26.19
N LEU A 435 -39.65 -26.13 25.89
CA LEU A 435 -39.81 -25.22 24.76
C LEU A 435 -39.73 -25.95 23.42
N GLY A 436 -38.79 -26.88 23.27
CA GLY A 436 -38.67 -27.72 22.08
C GLY A 436 -39.92 -28.58 21.86
N LEU A 437 -40.40 -29.24 22.92
CA LEU A 437 -41.64 -30.02 22.89
C LEU A 437 -42.87 -29.14 22.60
N SER A 438 -42.93 -27.92 23.14
CA SER A 438 -44.01 -26.96 22.85
C SER A 438 -43.97 -26.51 21.39
N GLY A 439 -42.78 -26.31 20.82
CA GLY A 439 -42.60 -26.02 19.40
C GLY A 439 -43.05 -27.19 18.52
N ILE A 440 -42.67 -28.42 18.86
CA ILE A 440 -43.12 -29.64 18.18
C ILE A 440 -44.64 -29.80 18.28
N GLN A 441 -45.21 -29.61 19.46
CA GLN A 441 -46.66 -29.67 19.70
C GLN A 441 -47.40 -28.61 18.88
N THR A 442 -46.88 -27.39 18.84
CA THR A 442 -47.43 -26.29 18.02
C THR A 442 -47.36 -26.63 16.53
N TRP A 443 -46.24 -27.20 16.08
CA TRP A 443 -46.08 -27.64 14.69
C TRP A 443 -47.08 -28.73 14.30
N TYR A 444 -47.25 -29.77 15.14
CA TYR A 444 -48.26 -30.80 14.90
C TYR A 444 -49.69 -30.24 14.96
N THR A 445 -49.98 -29.29 15.85
CA THR A 445 -51.31 -28.64 15.95
C THR A 445 -51.63 -27.77 14.73
N VAL A 446 -50.61 -27.24 14.04
CA VAL A 446 -50.77 -26.41 12.84
C VAL A 446 -50.78 -27.26 11.55
N HIS A 447 -50.30 -28.51 11.59
CA HIS A 447 -50.18 -29.40 10.43
C HIS A 447 -50.95 -30.74 10.53
N SER A 448 -51.69 -30.97 11.61
CA SER A 448 -52.79 -31.96 11.70
C SER A 448 -54.13 -31.25 11.58
#